data_AF-A0A7S3P3R3-F1
#
_entry.id   AF-A0A7S3P3R3-F1
#
_cell.length_a   1.000
_cell.length_b   1.000
_cell.length_c   1.000
_cell.angle_alpha   90.00
_cell.angle_beta   90.00
_cell.angle_gamma   90.00
#
_symmetry.space_group_name_H-M   'P 1'
#
loop_
_entity.id
_entity.type
_entity.pdbx_description
1 polymer ?
#
loop_
_entity_poly.entity_id
_entity_poly.type
_entity_poly.pdbx_seq_one_letter_code
_entity_poly.pdbx_strand_id
1 'polypeptide(L)'
;FVCLFVCLFVRYDEDNFITEIVPVAIIAYIITSHSYCIRVCLSACLPACLQIITRRTSAQTSIEHKNYSFDDFNKDRIFSAAAAPQTQNNKQIMSSSYPEPEELKGAVRGTLLYLALYLFGFIQFQSYSKFYLLAKKKKESKEKKDDAAVSFRAIKYYNSRDRLALAGDRTVGNFLEFAITFLPLLWIHAVLVDPTQSWNIALVYTSSRSLYPFLMLYQPTWILMSTGPGYLVLFYLMWQITTKFAFA
;
A
#
# COMPACT_ATOMS: atom_id res chain seq x y z
N PHE A 1 -11.04 -16.41 -11.96
CA PHE A 1 -11.31 -15.72 -10.68
C PHE A 1 -10.41 -14.50 -10.48
N VAL A 2 -9.09 -14.61 -10.62
CA VAL A 2 -8.14 -13.46 -10.50
C VAL A 2 -8.32 -12.39 -11.60
N CYS A 3 -8.57 -12.77 -12.85
CA CYS A 3 -8.87 -11.78 -13.91
C CYS A 3 -10.20 -11.03 -13.72
N LEU A 4 -11.17 -11.61 -13.01
CA LEU A 4 -12.46 -10.96 -12.76
C LEU A 4 -12.33 -9.89 -11.65
N PHE A 5 -11.39 -10.08 -10.72
CA PHE A 5 -11.17 -9.18 -9.59
C PHE A 5 -10.42 -7.90 -9.98
N VAL A 6 -9.49 -7.99 -10.94
CA VAL A 6 -8.77 -6.81 -11.47
C VAL A 6 -9.73 -5.88 -12.23
N CYS A 7 -10.75 -6.43 -12.90
CA CYS A 7 -11.77 -5.62 -13.58
C CYS A 7 -12.79 -4.97 -12.62
N LEU A 8 -13.04 -5.55 -11.44
CA LEU A 8 -14.05 -5.04 -10.51
C LEU A 8 -13.58 -3.81 -9.70
N PHE A 9 -12.27 -3.62 -9.53
CA PHE A 9 -11.74 -2.45 -8.81
C PHE A 9 -11.64 -1.17 -9.66
N VAL A 10 -11.88 -1.25 -10.98
CA VAL A 10 -11.82 -0.10 -11.89
C VAL A 10 -13.12 0.73 -11.89
N ARG A 11 -14.15 0.29 -11.16
CA ARG A 11 -15.42 1.03 -11.00
C ARG A 11 -15.52 1.59 -9.58
N TYR A 12 -14.72 2.63 -9.29
CA TYR A 12 -14.80 3.37 -8.02
C TYR A 12 -15.43 4.73 -8.28
N ASP A 13 -16.54 4.98 -7.59
CA ASP A 13 -17.40 6.16 -7.67
C ASP A 13 -16.85 7.27 -6.75
N GLU A 14 -16.86 8.53 -7.18
CA GLU A 14 -16.09 9.63 -6.58
C GLU A 14 -16.70 10.25 -5.31
N ASP A 15 -17.92 9.86 -4.90
CA ASP A 15 -18.76 10.75 -4.08
C ASP A 15 -18.90 10.43 -2.57
N ASN A 16 -18.15 9.48 -1.98
CA ASN A 16 -18.32 9.16 -0.54
C ASN A 16 -17.02 9.11 0.27
N PHE A 17 -16.70 10.27 0.87
CA PHE A 17 -15.53 10.54 1.72
C PHE A 17 -15.64 10.00 3.18
N ILE A 18 -16.72 9.29 3.54
CA ILE A 18 -16.90 8.77 4.92
C ILE A 18 -16.28 7.36 5.02
N THR A 19 -14.95 7.27 5.15
CA THR A 19 -14.27 5.99 5.47
C THR A 19 -12.89 6.16 6.16
N GLU A 20 -12.60 7.29 6.82
CA GLU A 20 -11.22 7.53 7.31
C GLU A 20 -10.78 6.76 8.57
N ILE A 21 -11.70 6.21 9.40
CA ILE A 21 -11.30 5.59 10.68
C ILE A 21 -11.28 4.05 10.65
N VAL A 22 -12.10 3.43 9.80
CA VAL A 22 -12.26 1.97 9.74
C VAL A 22 -11.05 1.24 9.11
N PRO A 23 -10.41 1.76 8.04
CA PRO A 23 -9.26 1.08 7.42
C PRO A 23 -8.05 1.08 8.34
N VAL A 24 -7.80 2.17 9.07
CA VAL A 24 -6.62 2.30 9.94
C VAL A 24 -6.67 1.31 11.11
N ALA A 25 -7.83 1.14 11.73
CA ALA A 25 -8.01 0.18 12.83
C ALA A 25 -7.91 -1.29 12.36
N ILE A 26 -8.47 -1.61 11.19
CA ILE A 26 -8.40 -2.96 10.61
C ILE A 26 -6.97 -3.28 10.13
N ILE A 27 -6.29 -2.32 9.50
CA ILE A 27 -4.89 -2.45 9.09
C ILE A 27 -3.99 -2.60 10.33
N ALA A 28 -4.18 -1.80 11.39
CA ALA A 28 -3.43 -1.91 12.64
C ALA A 28 -3.69 -3.25 13.37
N TYR A 29 -4.93 -3.75 13.36
CA TYR A 29 -5.30 -5.03 13.96
C TYR A 29 -4.72 -6.24 13.20
N ILE A 30 -4.75 -6.22 11.86
CA ILE A 30 -4.17 -7.26 11.01
C ILE A 30 -2.63 -7.25 11.09
N ILE A 31 -2.02 -6.07 11.21
CA ILE A 31 -0.57 -5.90 11.36
C ILE A 31 -0.07 -6.38 12.74
N THR A 32 -0.82 -6.08 13.81
CA THR A 32 -0.43 -6.49 15.17
C THR A 32 -0.56 -7.98 15.41
N SER A 33 -1.39 -8.68 14.62
CA SER A 33 -1.71 -10.09 14.85
C SER A 33 -0.79 -11.09 14.13
N HIS A 34 0.00 -10.71 13.11
CA HIS A 34 0.67 -11.72 12.24
C HIS A 34 2.18 -11.64 11.94
N SER A 35 2.97 -10.69 12.46
CA SER A 35 4.46 -10.82 12.36
C SER A 35 5.25 -9.91 13.30
N TYR A 36 6.21 -10.48 14.02
CA TYR A 36 7.17 -9.77 14.88
C TYR A 36 8.00 -8.73 14.09
N CYS A 37 8.37 -9.04 12.84
CA CYS A 37 9.13 -8.10 11.99
C CYS A 37 8.33 -6.83 11.63
N ILE A 38 7.01 -6.92 11.45
CA ILE A 38 6.19 -5.74 11.12
C ILE A 38 6.04 -4.84 12.35
N ARG A 39 5.96 -5.41 13.56
CA ARG A 39 5.96 -4.63 14.81
C ARG A 39 7.22 -3.78 14.97
N VAL A 40 8.38 -4.32 14.61
CA VAL A 40 9.66 -3.59 14.69
C VAL A 40 9.70 -2.43 13.67
N CYS A 41 9.30 -2.68 12.43
CA CYS A 41 9.23 -1.62 11.40
C CYS A 41 8.20 -0.53 11.76
N LEU A 42 7.01 -0.90 12.26
CA LEU A 42 6.01 0.09 12.68
C LEU A 42 6.47 0.85 13.94
N SER A 43 7.11 0.20 14.92
CA SER A 43 7.62 0.92 16.10
C SER A 43 8.68 1.97 15.75
N ALA A 44 9.41 1.78 14.64
CA ALA A 44 10.40 2.73 14.17
C ALA A 44 9.78 3.89 13.36
N CYS A 45 8.81 3.59 12.49
CA CYS A 45 8.26 4.60 11.58
C CYS A 45 7.03 5.34 12.13
N LEU A 46 6.19 4.69 12.94
CA LEU A 46 4.94 5.26 13.44
C LEU A 46 5.17 6.48 14.34
N PRO A 47 6.16 6.54 15.25
CA PRO A 47 6.40 7.72 16.09
C PRO A 47 6.81 8.95 15.28
N ALA A 48 7.65 8.75 14.24
CA ALA A 48 8.06 9.83 13.35
C ALA A 48 6.87 10.36 12.52
N CYS A 49 6.02 9.45 12.03
CA CYS A 49 4.81 9.81 11.30
C CYS A 49 3.79 10.54 12.21
N LEU A 50 3.58 10.04 13.44
CA LEU A 50 2.70 10.68 14.41
C LEU A 50 3.21 12.08 14.78
N GLN A 51 4.51 12.25 15.02
CA GLN A 51 5.10 13.57 15.31
C GLN A 51 4.92 14.56 14.16
N ILE A 52 5.02 14.13 12.90
CA ILE A 52 4.77 14.98 11.73
C ILE A 52 3.30 15.42 11.70
N ILE A 53 2.36 14.51 11.98
CA ILE A 53 0.92 14.81 12.02
C ILE A 53 0.59 15.78 13.17
N THR A 54 1.14 15.55 14.37
CA THR A 54 0.90 16.40 15.54
C THR A 54 1.50 17.80 15.36
N ARG A 55 2.65 17.93 14.69
CA ARG A 55 3.24 19.24 14.34
C ARG A 55 2.41 20.00 13.30
N ARG A 56 1.74 19.31 12.37
CA ARG A 56 0.83 19.94 11.40
C ARG A 56 -0.43 20.51 12.08
N THR A 57 -1.02 19.77 13.02
CA THR A 57 -2.25 20.21 13.72
C THR A 57 -1.99 21.41 14.64
N SER A 58 -0.83 21.47 15.29
CA SER A 58 -0.43 22.63 16.11
C SER A 58 -0.06 23.87 15.27
N ALA A 59 0.49 23.68 14.07
CA ALA A 59 0.77 24.79 13.16
C ALA A 59 -0.52 25.40 12.57
N GLN A 60 -1.52 24.58 12.20
CA GLN A 60 -2.80 25.07 11.67
C GLN A 60 -3.63 25.85 12.71
N THR A 61 -3.70 25.35 13.95
CA THR A 61 -4.43 26.05 15.03
C THR A 61 -3.81 27.40 15.39
N SER A 62 -2.49 27.54 15.26
CA SER A 62 -1.80 28.82 15.48
C SER A 62 -2.05 29.86 14.37
N ILE A 63 -2.36 29.40 13.15
CA ILE A 63 -2.70 30.28 12.01
C ILE A 63 -4.17 30.74 12.11
N GLU A 64 -5.10 29.87 12.52
CA GLU A 64 -6.51 30.27 12.74
C GLU A 64 -6.66 31.29 13.88
N HIS A 65 -5.92 31.14 14.98
CA HIS A 65 -5.98 32.09 16.09
C HIS A 65 -5.47 33.50 15.74
N LYS A 66 -4.60 33.66 14.73
CA LYS A 66 -4.15 34.98 14.27
C LYS A 66 -5.15 35.70 13.36
N ASN A 67 -6.05 34.97 12.71
CA ASN A 67 -7.04 35.55 11.80
C ASN A 67 -8.38 35.89 12.48
N TYR A 68 -8.54 35.55 13.76
CA TYR A 68 -9.67 35.93 14.60
C TYR A 68 -9.26 36.92 15.71
N SER A 69 -8.38 37.89 15.40
CA SER A 69 -8.30 39.09 16.24
C SER A 69 -9.46 40.00 15.84
N PHE A 70 -10.52 39.90 16.65
CA PHE A 70 -11.77 40.63 16.56
C PHE A 70 -11.56 42.08 17.01
N ASP A 71 -10.90 42.89 16.18
CA ASP A 71 -10.82 44.35 16.35
C ASP A 71 -10.99 45.01 14.97
N ASP A 72 -12.25 45.16 14.54
CA ASP A 72 -12.74 46.41 13.96
C ASP A 72 -14.23 46.28 13.64
N PHE A 73 -15.02 46.52 14.67
CA PHE A 73 -16.43 46.84 14.57
C PHE A 73 -16.56 48.29 14.03
N ASN A 74 -16.17 48.51 12.77
CA ASN A 74 -16.36 49.82 12.14
C ASN A 74 -17.72 49.87 11.44
N LYS A 75 -18.66 50.43 12.20
CA LYS A 75 -19.94 50.95 11.75
C LYS A 75 -19.70 52.05 10.69
N ASP A 76 -20.63 52.15 9.76
CA ASP A 76 -20.89 53.30 8.90
C ASP A 76 -19.98 53.47 7.67
N ARG A 77 -20.44 52.92 6.53
CA ARG A 77 -20.41 53.64 5.24
C ARG A 77 -21.38 53.04 4.22
N ILE A 78 -22.60 53.57 4.26
CA ILE A 78 -23.44 53.75 3.08
C ILE A 78 -22.72 54.79 2.22
N PHE A 79 -22.29 54.45 1.00
CA PHE A 79 -22.31 55.32 -0.19
C PHE A 79 -21.63 54.64 -1.41
N SER A 80 -22.35 54.73 -2.52
CA SER A 80 -21.86 54.85 -3.90
C SER A 80 -21.33 53.61 -4.63
N ALA A 81 -22.12 53.20 -5.62
CA ALA A 81 -21.71 52.39 -6.76
C ALA A 81 -20.64 53.13 -7.59
N ALA A 82 -19.43 52.59 -7.61
CA ALA A 82 -18.41 52.85 -8.63
C ALA A 82 -17.51 51.61 -8.71
N ALA A 83 -17.23 51.17 -9.93
CA ALA A 83 -16.49 49.96 -10.25
C ALA A 83 -15.16 49.86 -9.47
N ALA A 84 -15.09 48.89 -8.54
CA ALA A 84 -13.88 48.62 -7.78
C ALA A 84 -12.93 47.72 -8.59
N PRO A 85 -11.62 48.02 -8.60
CA PRO A 85 -10.63 47.26 -9.34
C PRO A 85 -10.52 45.85 -8.75
N GLN A 86 -10.43 44.84 -9.62
CA GLN A 86 -10.13 43.46 -9.24
C GLN A 86 -8.80 43.45 -8.48
N THR A 87 -8.89 43.42 -7.16
CA THR A 87 -7.76 43.23 -6.29
C THR A 87 -7.36 41.77 -6.49
N GLN A 88 -6.38 41.55 -7.38
CA GLN A 88 -5.71 40.27 -7.49
C GLN A 88 -5.13 39.98 -6.11
N ASN A 89 -5.84 39.14 -5.36
CA ASN A 89 -5.39 38.50 -4.14
C ASN A 89 -4.16 37.67 -4.52
N ASN A 90 -3.03 38.36 -4.59
CA ASN A 90 -1.70 37.79 -4.65
C ASN A 90 -1.43 37.22 -3.24
N LYS A 91 -2.23 36.21 -2.85
CA LYS A 91 -1.82 35.25 -1.85
C LYS A 91 -0.56 34.66 -2.44
N GLN A 92 0.59 35.17 -2.01
CA GLN A 92 1.83 34.41 -2.02
C GLN A 92 1.49 33.14 -1.24
N ILE A 93 1.04 32.13 -1.99
CA ILE A 93 0.98 30.77 -1.54
C ILE A 93 2.44 30.48 -1.22
N MET A 94 2.80 30.61 0.07
CA MET A 94 3.96 29.91 0.59
C MET A 94 3.68 28.46 0.26
N SER A 95 4.19 28.04 -0.90
CA SER A 95 4.07 26.70 -1.43
C SER A 95 4.51 25.78 -0.29
N SER A 96 3.52 25.13 0.31
CA SER A 96 3.78 24.09 1.30
C SER A 96 4.73 23.13 0.62
N SER A 97 5.94 22.96 1.17
CA SER A 97 6.94 22.03 0.64
C SER A 97 6.46 20.56 0.61
N TYR A 98 5.25 20.29 1.09
CA TYR A 98 4.64 18.98 1.20
C TYR A 98 3.37 18.90 0.36
N PRO A 99 3.10 17.74 -0.25
CA PRO A 99 1.90 17.52 -1.05
C PRO A 99 0.63 17.61 -0.18
N GLU A 100 -0.44 18.07 -0.82
CA GLU A 100 -1.78 18.05 -0.24
C GLU A 100 -2.31 16.61 -0.17
N PRO A 101 -3.21 16.28 0.77
CA PRO A 101 -3.76 14.92 0.92
C PRO A 101 -4.35 14.36 -0.39
N GLU A 102 -4.93 15.23 -1.20
CA GLU A 102 -5.52 14.93 -2.50
C GLU A 102 -4.49 14.37 -3.49
N GLU A 103 -3.26 14.86 -3.46
CA GLU A 103 -2.18 14.40 -4.33
C GLU A 103 -1.69 13.01 -3.93
N LEU A 104 -1.79 12.66 -2.64
CA LEU A 104 -1.37 11.36 -2.10
C LEU A 104 -2.34 10.21 -2.40
N LYS A 105 -3.50 10.48 -3.02
CA LYS A 105 -4.48 9.46 -3.43
C LYS A 105 -3.85 8.31 -4.21
N GLY A 106 -2.86 8.59 -5.06
CA GLY A 106 -2.14 7.58 -5.84
C GLY A 106 -1.37 6.57 -4.99
N ALA A 107 -0.67 7.05 -3.95
CA ALA A 107 0.09 6.21 -3.02
C ALA A 107 -0.83 5.35 -2.13
N VAL A 108 -1.95 5.93 -1.69
CA VAL A 108 -2.98 5.21 -0.93
C VAL A 108 -3.59 4.09 -1.78
N ARG A 109 -4.06 4.40 -3.00
CA ARG A 109 -4.59 3.40 -3.93
C ARG A 109 -3.57 2.31 -4.23
N GLY A 110 -2.31 2.69 -4.44
CA GLY A 110 -1.20 1.74 -4.65
C GLY A 110 -0.96 0.80 -3.46
N THR A 111 -1.00 1.34 -2.24
CA THR A 111 -0.88 0.55 -1.00
C THR A 111 -2.06 -0.41 -0.84
N LEU A 112 -3.29 0.06 -1.10
CA LEU A 112 -4.49 -0.78 -1.06
C LEU A 112 -4.44 -1.89 -2.11
N LEU A 113 -3.97 -1.60 -3.33
CA LEU A 113 -3.76 -2.60 -4.37
C LEU A 113 -2.76 -3.68 -3.93
N TYR A 114 -1.64 -3.26 -3.35
CA TYR A 114 -0.62 -4.17 -2.80
C TYR A 114 -1.22 -5.08 -1.70
N LEU A 115 -1.93 -4.49 -0.74
CA LEU A 115 -2.57 -5.23 0.36
C LEU A 115 -3.68 -6.17 -0.15
N ALA A 116 -4.45 -5.73 -1.15
CA ALA A 116 -5.50 -6.55 -1.74
C ALA A 116 -4.90 -7.80 -2.41
N LEU A 117 -3.83 -7.64 -3.19
CA LEU A 117 -3.13 -8.79 -3.78
C LEU A 117 -2.57 -9.73 -2.72
N TYR A 118 -2.01 -9.21 -1.63
CA TYR A 118 -1.50 -10.03 -0.53
C TYR A 118 -2.60 -10.83 0.17
N LEU A 119 -3.60 -10.13 0.72
CA LEU A 119 -4.62 -10.71 1.60
C LEU A 119 -5.61 -11.59 0.84
N PHE A 120 -6.06 -11.13 -0.34
CA PHE A 120 -7.09 -11.82 -1.11
C PHE A 120 -6.53 -12.67 -2.24
N GLY A 121 -5.31 -12.39 -2.71
CA GLY A 121 -4.63 -13.22 -3.71
C GLY A 121 -3.74 -14.28 -3.05
N PHE A 122 -2.63 -13.86 -2.48
CA PHE A 122 -1.54 -14.77 -2.10
C PHE A 122 -1.81 -15.60 -0.86
N ILE A 123 -2.40 -15.03 0.19
CA ILE A 123 -2.79 -15.80 1.38
C ILE A 123 -3.85 -16.85 1.05
N GLN A 124 -4.80 -16.51 0.16
CA GLN A 124 -5.80 -17.46 -0.30
C GLN A 124 -5.18 -18.58 -1.14
N PHE A 125 -4.26 -18.24 -2.05
CA PHE A 125 -3.52 -19.22 -2.84
C PHE A 125 -2.67 -20.16 -1.97
N GLN A 126 -1.96 -19.63 -0.96
CA GLN A 126 -1.20 -20.42 -0.01
C GLN A 126 -2.10 -21.38 0.77
N SER A 127 -3.23 -20.89 1.28
CA SER A 127 -4.23 -21.71 1.98
C SER A 127 -4.79 -22.81 1.06
N TYR A 128 -5.23 -22.43 -0.14
CA TYR A 128 -5.78 -23.32 -1.16
C TYR A 128 -4.81 -24.45 -1.52
N SER A 129 -3.53 -24.14 -1.74
CA SER A 129 -2.50 -25.13 -2.08
C SER A 129 -2.42 -26.27 -1.06
N LYS A 130 -2.54 -25.95 0.24
CA LYS A 130 -2.41 -26.91 1.34
C LYS A 130 -3.69 -27.73 1.52
N PHE A 131 -4.86 -27.10 1.42
CA PHE A 131 -6.14 -27.81 1.47
C PHE A 131 -6.32 -28.76 0.28
N TYR A 132 -5.97 -28.31 -0.92
CA TYR A 132 -6.00 -29.13 -2.12
C TYR A 132 -5.12 -30.38 -1.98
N LEU A 133 -3.88 -30.21 -1.49
CA LEU A 133 -2.97 -31.33 -1.26
C LEU A 133 -3.45 -32.28 -0.16
N LEU A 134 -4.10 -31.77 0.88
CA LEU A 134 -4.74 -32.62 1.90
C LEU A 134 -5.85 -33.48 1.29
N ALA A 135 -6.74 -32.88 0.51
CA ALA A 135 -7.82 -33.60 -0.15
C ALA A 135 -7.28 -34.67 -1.11
N LYS A 136 -6.25 -34.31 -1.90
CA LYS A 136 -5.59 -35.23 -2.83
C LYS A 136 -4.96 -36.42 -2.11
N LYS A 137 -4.12 -36.18 -1.08
CA LYS A 137 -3.46 -37.26 -0.33
C LYS A 137 -4.45 -38.16 0.41
N LYS A 138 -5.54 -37.59 0.97
CA LYS A 138 -6.62 -38.39 1.57
C LYS A 138 -7.30 -39.31 0.56
N LYS A 139 -7.49 -38.86 -0.68
CA LYS A 139 -8.06 -39.69 -1.74
C LYS A 139 -7.10 -40.83 -2.12
N GLU A 140 -5.81 -40.51 -2.30
CA GLU A 140 -4.78 -41.49 -2.64
C GLU A 140 -4.59 -42.57 -1.55
N SER A 141 -4.63 -42.20 -0.27
CA SER A 141 -4.56 -43.18 0.85
C SER A 141 -5.76 -44.13 0.86
N LYS A 142 -6.97 -43.62 0.61
CA LYS A 142 -8.18 -44.46 0.50
C LYS A 142 -8.10 -45.43 -0.67
N GLU A 143 -7.62 -44.97 -1.82
CA GLU A 143 -7.45 -45.82 -3.02
C GLU A 143 -6.41 -46.92 -2.80
N LYS A 144 -5.32 -46.62 -2.07
CA LYS A 144 -4.26 -47.58 -1.75
C LYS A 144 -4.58 -48.53 -0.58
N LYS A 145 -5.75 -48.37 0.07
CA LYS A 145 -6.11 -49.05 1.34
C LYS A 145 -5.03 -48.91 2.40
N ASP A 146 -4.35 -47.77 2.40
CA ASP A 146 -3.27 -47.48 3.33
C ASP A 146 -3.89 -46.67 4.48
N ASP A 147 -4.02 -47.27 5.66
CA ASP A 147 -4.63 -46.65 6.86
C ASP A 147 -3.74 -45.57 7.50
N ALA A 148 -2.66 -45.17 6.82
CA ALA A 148 -1.81 -44.07 7.23
C ALA A 148 -2.63 -42.77 7.38
N ALA A 149 -2.76 -42.31 8.63
CA ALA A 149 -3.46 -41.07 8.94
C ALA A 149 -2.79 -39.87 8.25
N VAL A 150 -3.42 -39.33 7.20
CA VAL A 150 -2.94 -38.14 6.50
C VAL A 150 -3.11 -36.92 7.42
N SER A 151 -2.03 -36.55 8.11
CA SER A 151 -2.01 -35.40 9.01
C SER A 151 -1.88 -34.08 8.25
N PHE A 152 -2.76 -33.12 8.56
CA PHE A 152 -2.66 -31.76 8.02
C PHE A 152 -1.34 -31.06 8.41
N ARG A 153 -0.82 -31.35 9.62
CA ARG A 153 0.46 -30.80 10.08
C ARG A 153 1.61 -31.25 9.18
N ALA A 154 1.61 -32.51 8.74
CA ALA A 154 2.61 -33.04 7.81
C ALA A 154 2.61 -32.27 6.49
N ILE A 155 1.42 -32.00 5.95
CA ILE A 155 1.26 -31.28 4.68
C ILE A 155 1.62 -29.79 4.83
N LYS A 156 1.26 -29.17 5.95
CA LYS A 156 1.48 -27.74 6.18
C LYS A 156 2.95 -27.36 6.36
N TYR A 157 3.73 -28.20 7.03
CA TYR A 157 5.09 -27.85 7.48
C TYR A 157 6.22 -28.68 6.86
N TYR A 158 5.95 -29.90 6.39
CA TYR A 158 7.00 -30.84 5.98
C TYR A 158 6.93 -31.22 4.49
N ASN A 159 6.13 -30.49 3.70
CA ASN A 159 5.84 -30.86 2.31
C ASN A 159 6.62 -30.01 1.29
N SER A 160 7.96 -30.07 1.37
CA SER A 160 8.85 -29.35 0.45
C SER A 160 8.90 -29.92 -0.97
N ARG A 161 8.41 -31.15 -1.16
CA ARG A 161 8.44 -31.85 -2.47
C ARG A 161 7.29 -31.46 -3.39
N ASP A 162 6.14 -31.05 -2.84
CA ASP A 162 4.98 -30.66 -3.64
C ASP A 162 5.14 -29.22 -4.15
N ARG A 163 5.32 -29.09 -5.47
CA ARG A 163 5.51 -27.79 -6.14
C ARG A 163 4.40 -26.78 -5.84
N LEU A 164 3.16 -27.24 -5.67
CA LEU A 164 2.02 -26.36 -5.39
C LEU A 164 2.08 -25.71 -4.00
N ALA A 165 2.42 -26.50 -2.96
CA ALA A 165 2.63 -25.95 -1.62
C ALA A 165 3.84 -25.03 -1.58
N LEU A 166 4.94 -25.46 -2.21
CA LEU A 166 6.17 -24.66 -2.30
C LEU A 166 5.91 -23.33 -3.02
N ALA A 167 5.15 -23.33 -4.11
CA ALA A 167 4.79 -22.12 -4.84
C ALA A 167 3.97 -21.17 -3.97
N GLY A 168 2.97 -21.68 -3.22
CA GLY A 168 2.18 -20.88 -2.29
C GLY A 168 3.03 -20.21 -1.21
N ASP A 169 3.89 -20.99 -0.54
CA ASP A 169 4.77 -20.48 0.52
C ASP A 169 5.80 -19.48 0.00
N ARG A 170 6.42 -19.77 -1.16
CA ARG A 170 7.40 -18.86 -1.78
C ARG A 170 6.77 -17.57 -2.31
N THR A 171 5.54 -17.63 -2.81
CA THR A 171 4.83 -16.43 -3.30
C THR A 171 4.58 -15.46 -2.16
N VAL A 172 4.04 -15.94 -1.03
CA VAL A 172 3.76 -15.12 0.14
C VAL A 172 5.06 -14.58 0.76
N GLY A 173 6.06 -15.45 0.96
CA GLY A 173 7.35 -15.06 1.54
C GLY A 173 8.05 -14.00 0.70
N ASN A 174 8.19 -14.24 -0.61
CA ASN A 174 8.82 -13.31 -1.53
C ASN A 174 8.09 -11.97 -1.56
N PHE A 175 6.75 -11.95 -1.61
CA PHE A 175 6.01 -10.70 -1.63
C PHE A 175 6.23 -9.88 -0.35
N LEU A 176 6.24 -10.54 0.81
CA LEU A 176 6.42 -9.89 2.12
C LEU A 176 7.84 -9.37 2.35
N GLU A 177 8.87 -10.13 1.93
CA GLU A 177 10.28 -9.71 2.01
C GLU A 177 10.50 -8.35 1.34
N PHE A 178 9.92 -8.15 0.15
CA PHE A 178 10.03 -6.88 -0.55
C PHE A 178 9.04 -5.82 -0.09
N ALA A 179 8.03 -6.15 0.71
CA ALA A 179 7.10 -5.16 1.30
C ALA A 179 7.87 -4.11 2.11
N ILE A 180 8.88 -4.59 2.86
CA ILE A 180 9.71 -3.81 3.76
C ILE A 180 10.48 -2.73 3.01
N THR A 181 10.82 -2.97 1.74
CA THR A 181 11.55 -2.01 0.90
C THR A 181 10.58 -1.19 0.03
N PHE A 182 9.64 -1.86 -0.62
CA PHE A 182 8.74 -1.24 -1.59
C PHE A 182 7.81 -0.20 -0.97
N LEU A 183 7.10 -0.54 0.11
CA LEU A 183 6.10 0.36 0.69
C LEU A 183 6.75 1.64 1.24
N PRO A 184 7.84 1.60 2.04
CA PRO A 184 8.49 2.82 2.48
C PRO A 184 9.03 3.67 1.32
N LEU A 185 9.65 3.05 0.32
CA LEU A 185 10.16 3.81 -0.84
C LEU A 185 9.03 4.47 -1.64
N LEU A 186 7.91 3.78 -1.85
CA LEU A 186 6.74 4.36 -2.51
C LEU A 186 6.24 5.59 -1.76
N TRP A 187 6.10 5.50 -0.44
CA TRP A 187 5.62 6.61 0.39
C TRP A 187 6.62 7.77 0.47
N ILE A 188 7.92 7.50 0.58
CA ILE A 188 8.96 8.54 0.55
C ILE A 188 8.94 9.26 -0.80
N HIS A 189 8.86 8.52 -1.91
CA HIS A 189 8.74 9.10 -3.24
C HIS A 189 7.48 9.96 -3.38
N ALA A 190 6.34 9.48 -2.89
CA ALA A 190 5.07 10.20 -2.96
C ALA A 190 5.11 11.52 -2.17
N VAL A 191 5.75 11.52 -0.99
CA VAL A 191 5.78 12.70 -0.10
C VAL A 191 6.86 13.70 -0.50
N LEU A 192 8.00 13.24 -1.01
CA LEU A 192 9.20 14.08 -1.17
C LEU A 192 9.62 14.33 -2.62
N VAL A 193 9.16 13.51 -3.57
CA VAL A 193 9.59 13.58 -4.97
C VAL A 193 8.44 13.97 -5.88
N ASP A 194 7.49 13.05 -6.08
CA ASP A 194 6.37 13.23 -6.99
C ASP A 194 5.19 12.32 -6.59
N PRO A 195 4.11 12.88 -6.02
CA PRO A 195 2.93 12.13 -5.65
C PRO A 195 2.16 11.57 -6.86
N THR A 196 2.21 12.24 -8.02
CA THR A 196 1.36 11.95 -9.18
C THR A 196 1.68 10.61 -9.84
N GLN A 197 2.94 10.17 -9.77
CA GLN A 197 3.40 8.90 -10.35
C GLN A 197 3.17 7.68 -9.45
N SER A 198 2.80 7.89 -8.18
CA SER A 198 2.73 6.83 -7.17
C SER A 198 1.80 5.68 -7.56
N TRP A 199 0.66 5.98 -8.19
CA TRP A 199 -0.29 4.96 -8.65
C TRP A 199 0.32 4.05 -9.72
N ASN A 200 0.93 4.64 -10.76
CA ASN A 200 1.52 3.89 -11.87
C ASN A 200 2.67 3.00 -11.40
N ILE A 201 3.51 3.52 -10.52
CA ILE A 201 4.62 2.77 -9.91
C ILE A 201 4.08 1.55 -9.15
N ALA A 202 3.07 1.76 -8.30
CA ALA A 202 2.47 0.67 -7.53
C ALA A 202 1.75 -0.35 -8.40
N LEU A 203 1.09 0.10 -9.47
CA LEU A 203 0.42 -0.76 -10.43
C LEU A 203 1.42 -1.66 -11.15
N VAL A 204 2.52 -1.11 -11.68
CA VAL A 204 3.57 -1.88 -12.37
C VAL A 204 4.19 -2.90 -11.42
N TYR A 205 4.58 -2.46 -10.21
CA TYR A 205 5.20 -3.33 -9.21
C TYR A 205 4.27 -4.48 -8.79
N THR A 206 3.03 -4.15 -8.43
CA THR A 206 2.07 -5.15 -7.90
C THR A 206 1.61 -6.11 -9.00
N SER A 207 1.39 -5.60 -10.23
CA SER A 207 1.01 -6.43 -11.37
C SER A 207 2.12 -7.41 -11.75
N SER A 208 3.40 -6.98 -11.77
CA SER A 208 4.50 -7.89 -12.08
C SER A 208 4.60 -9.02 -11.04
N ARG A 209 4.38 -8.72 -9.76
CA ARG A 209 4.40 -9.71 -8.67
C ARG A 209 3.21 -10.67 -8.73
N SER A 210 2.06 -10.23 -9.24
CA SER A 210 0.88 -11.11 -9.40
C SER A 210 1.14 -12.32 -10.32
N LEU A 211 2.12 -12.21 -11.22
CA LEU A 211 2.54 -13.30 -12.12
C LEU A 211 3.38 -14.38 -11.42
N TYR A 212 3.99 -14.07 -10.27
CA TYR A 212 4.92 -14.95 -9.55
C TYR A 212 4.38 -16.38 -9.31
N PRO A 213 3.19 -16.59 -8.73
CA PRO A 213 2.71 -17.95 -8.44
C PRO A 213 2.55 -18.79 -9.71
N PHE A 214 2.16 -18.18 -10.83
CA PHE A 214 1.97 -18.88 -12.10
C PHE A 214 3.32 -19.32 -12.71
N LEU A 215 4.30 -18.42 -12.71
CA LEU A 215 5.64 -18.72 -13.23
C LEU A 215 6.35 -19.77 -12.37
N MET A 216 6.18 -19.73 -11.05
CA MET A 216 6.73 -20.71 -10.12
C MET A 216 6.17 -22.13 -10.36
N LEU A 217 4.89 -22.24 -10.74
CA LEU A 217 4.27 -23.52 -11.09
C LEU A 217 4.74 -24.05 -12.45
N TYR A 218 4.98 -23.14 -13.42
CA TYR A 218 5.39 -23.51 -14.77
C TYR A 218 6.87 -23.89 -14.82
N GLN A 219 7.77 -22.93 -14.57
CA GLN A 219 9.22 -23.13 -14.57
C GLN A 219 9.92 -22.16 -13.61
N PRO A 220 10.70 -22.66 -12.63
CA PRO A 220 11.41 -21.79 -11.68
C PRO A 220 12.39 -20.80 -12.30
N THR A 221 12.93 -21.07 -13.49
CA THR A 221 13.83 -20.16 -14.20
C THR A 221 13.13 -18.89 -14.68
N TRP A 222 11.81 -18.92 -14.87
CA TRP A 222 11.03 -17.79 -15.35
C TRP A 222 10.63 -16.81 -14.25
N ILE A 223 10.98 -17.10 -12.99
CA ILE A 223 10.68 -16.20 -11.85
C ILE A 223 11.20 -14.79 -12.08
N LEU A 224 12.33 -14.65 -12.79
CA LEU A 224 12.93 -13.35 -13.14
C LEU A 224 11.97 -12.45 -13.94
N MET A 225 11.03 -13.00 -14.72
CA MET A 225 10.05 -12.21 -15.45
C MET A 225 9.04 -11.52 -14.53
N SER A 226 8.77 -12.08 -13.35
CA SER A 226 7.91 -11.46 -12.34
C SER A 226 8.69 -10.51 -11.42
N THR A 227 9.90 -10.90 -11.03
CA THR A 227 10.71 -10.14 -10.06
C THR A 227 11.52 -9.02 -10.71
N GLY A 228 11.96 -9.19 -11.96
CA GLY A 228 12.75 -8.23 -12.74
C GLY A 228 12.12 -6.84 -12.80
N PRO A 229 10.86 -6.69 -13.26
CA PRO A 229 10.18 -5.40 -13.25
C PRO A 229 10.06 -4.80 -11.85
N GLY A 230 9.86 -5.64 -10.82
CA GLY A 230 9.84 -5.20 -9.43
C GLY A 230 11.17 -4.60 -8.97
N TYR A 231 12.29 -5.20 -9.37
CA TYR A 231 13.62 -4.64 -9.08
C TYR A 231 13.87 -3.32 -9.79
N LEU A 232 13.43 -3.18 -11.04
CA LEU A 232 13.53 -1.91 -11.77
C LEU A 232 12.75 -0.80 -11.09
N VAL A 233 11.54 -1.09 -10.57
CA VAL A 233 10.76 -0.13 -9.79
C VAL A 233 11.48 0.27 -8.51
N LEU A 234 12.04 -0.67 -7.75
CA LEU A 234 12.79 -0.36 -6.53
C LEU A 234 14.01 0.51 -6.82
N PHE A 235 14.76 0.17 -7.87
CA PHE A 235 15.91 0.96 -8.32
C PHE A 235 15.50 2.37 -8.75
N TYR A 236 14.41 2.49 -9.52
CA TYR A 236 13.85 3.76 -9.93
C TYR A 236 13.46 4.64 -8.74
N LEU A 237 12.75 4.08 -7.75
CA LEU A 237 12.36 4.82 -6.53
C LEU A 237 13.59 5.30 -5.75
N MET A 238 14.59 4.43 -5.53
CA MET A 238 15.82 4.80 -4.84
C MET A 238 16.58 5.89 -5.60
N TRP A 239 16.66 5.78 -6.92
CA TRP A 239 17.33 6.75 -7.79
C TRP A 239 16.67 8.13 -7.68
N GLN A 240 15.35 8.21 -7.86
CA GLN A 240 14.58 9.46 -7.77
C GLN A 240 14.71 10.14 -6.42
N ILE A 241 14.64 9.35 -5.33
CA ILE A 241 14.82 9.88 -3.97
C ILE A 241 16.25 10.42 -3.82
N THR A 242 17.25 9.66 -4.24
CA THR A 242 18.65 10.06 -4.09
C THR A 242 18.98 11.32 -4.89
N THR A 243 18.55 11.41 -6.15
CA THR A 243 18.81 12.59 -6.99
C THR A 243 18.11 13.84 -6.47
N LYS A 244 16.91 13.70 -5.91
CA LYS A 244 16.19 14.82 -5.28
C LYS A 244 16.95 15.42 -4.10
N PHE A 245 17.62 14.60 -3.29
CA PHE A 245 18.37 15.08 -2.11
C PHE A 245 19.85 15.38 -2.37
N ALA A 246 20.46 14.78 -3.40
CA ALA A 246 21.86 15.01 -3.73
C ALA A 246 22.09 16.34 -4.47
N PHE A 247 21.09 16.84 -5.21
CA PHE A 247 21.20 18.01 -6.09
C PHE A 247 20.21 19.14 -5.76
N ALA A 248 19.48 19.05 -4.65
CA ALA A 248 18.65 20.14 -4.12
C ALA A 248 19.46 21.02 -3.17
#